data_AF-A0A7V8FEZ4-F1
#
_entry.id   AF-A0A7V8FEZ4-F1
#
_cell.length_a   1.000
_cell.length_b   1.000
_cell.length_c   1.000
_cell.angle_alpha   90.00
_cell.angle_beta   90.00
_cell.angle_gamma   90.00
#
_symmetry.space_group_name_H-M   'P 1'
#
loop_
_entity.id
_entity.type
_entity.pdbx_description
1 polymer ?
#
loop_
_entity_poly.entity_id
_entity_poly.type
_entity_poly.pdbx_seq_one_letter_code
_entity_poly.pdbx_strand_id
1 'polypeptide(L)'
;MKLGSLKEGGRDGTLIVLSRDLARGVRATGIAATLQQALEDWSRVAPRLNALSESLNAGDADGVFDLDPQALAAPLPRTYEFVDGSAYLPHVERVRRARGAEVPESFYTDPLMYQATSAGFHGPRDAVKVVSEEYGIDLEAELVVITDDVPMAATAEQAAGHIQLIGLVNDVSLRNLIPGELAKGFGFLQSKPRSALSPVFVTPDELGAAWQDSKVHLPLLTHINGAWFGAPEAGVDMQFNFAQLVAHAAKTRPLGAGTIVGSGTIANEDTSKGASCFAEQRVVETLRDGKPSTPFMSFGDVVRIEMLDAEGNSIFGAIEQRIEQAAKA
;
A
#
# COMPACT_ATOMS: atom_id res chain seq x y z
N MET A 1 -11.06 -11.85 8.01
CA MET A 1 -10.93 -12.56 6.71
C MET A 1 -9.89 -11.93 5.79
N LYS A 2 -9.41 -12.68 4.78
CA LYS A 2 -8.50 -12.20 3.71
C LYS A 2 -9.22 -12.19 2.35
N LEU A 3 -9.18 -11.05 1.65
CA LEU A 3 -9.89 -10.81 0.39
C LEU A 3 -8.94 -10.39 -0.71
N GLY A 4 -9.11 -10.94 -1.91
CA GLY A 4 -8.34 -10.58 -3.10
C GLY A 4 -9.21 -10.58 -4.34
N SER A 5 -8.60 -10.29 -5.49
CA SER A 5 -9.29 -10.30 -6.78
C SER A 5 -8.49 -11.07 -7.83
N LEU A 6 -9.15 -11.94 -8.59
CA LEU A 6 -8.57 -12.54 -9.78
C LEU A 6 -8.60 -11.54 -10.94
N LYS A 7 -7.66 -11.67 -11.89
CA LYS A 7 -7.63 -10.87 -13.13
C LYS A 7 -8.83 -11.13 -14.06
N GLU A 8 -9.46 -12.29 -13.96
CA GLU A 8 -10.70 -12.59 -14.70
C GLU A 8 -11.91 -11.81 -14.15
N GLY A 9 -12.99 -11.67 -14.93
CA GLY A 9 -14.19 -10.94 -14.49
C GLY A 9 -14.26 -9.48 -14.98
N GLY A 10 -13.34 -9.07 -15.84
CA GLY A 10 -13.36 -7.75 -16.47
C GLY A 10 -12.47 -6.74 -15.74
N ARG A 11 -12.83 -5.45 -15.83
CA ARG A 11 -11.98 -4.35 -15.33
C ARG A 11 -11.81 -4.31 -13.81
N ASP A 12 -12.78 -4.87 -13.09
CA ASP A 12 -12.83 -4.88 -11.63
C ASP A 12 -12.45 -6.24 -11.02
N GLY A 13 -12.04 -7.19 -11.88
CA GLY A 13 -11.67 -8.53 -11.47
C GLY A 13 -12.83 -9.36 -10.93
N THR A 14 -12.50 -10.45 -10.26
CA THR A 14 -13.47 -11.34 -9.57
C THR A 14 -13.06 -11.47 -8.11
N LEU A 15 -13.97 -11.11 -7.20
CA LEU A 15 -13.74 -11.21 -5.75
C LEU A 15 -13.55 -12.66 -5.31
N ILE A 16 -12.48 -12.89 -4.55
CA ILE A 16 -12.18 -14.17 -3.91
C ILE A 16 -11.93 -13.97 -2.41
N VAL A 17 -12.29 -14.99 -1.63
CA VAL A 17 -11.87 -15.15 -0.22
C VAL A 17 -10.69 -16.12 -0.20
N LEU A 18 -9.65 -15.79 0.57
CA LEU A 18 -8.45 -16.61 0.67
C LEU A 18 -8.30 -17.22 2.06
N SER A 19 -7.69 -18.40 2.12
CA SER A 19 -7.34 -19.06 3.38
C SER A 19 -6.28 -18.27 4.13
N ARG A 20 -6.19 -18.45 5.46
CA ARG A 20 -5.25 -17.69 6.30
C ARG A 20 -3.80 -17.91 5.90
N ASP A 21 -3.47 -19.11 5.44
CA ASP A 21 -2.14 -19.48 4.93
C ASP A 21 -1.86 -19.00 3.49
N LEU A 22 -2.85 -18.35 2.84
CA LEU A 22 -2.78 -17.89 1.45
C LEU A 22 -2.47 -19.00 0.43
N ALA A 23 -2.75 -20.26 0.75
CA ALA A 23 -2.53 -21.38 -0.16
C ALA A 23 -3.73 -21.63 -1.09
N ARG A 24 -4.94 -21.27 -0.65
CA ARG A 24 -6.19 -21.60 -1.34
C ARG A 24 -7.12 -20.40 -1.42
N GLY A 25 -7.97 -20.39 -2.43
CA GLY A 25 -9.01 -19.39 -2.61
C GLY A 25 -10.35 -20.02 -2.97
N VAL A 26 -11.40 -19.23 -2.79
CA VAL A 26 -12.75 -19.54 -3.27
C VAL A 26 -13.39 -18.27 -3.82
N ARG A 27 -14.10 -18.38 -4.95
CA ARG A 27 -14.83 -17.25 -5.55
C ARG A 27 -16.01 -16.89 -4.65
N ALA A 28 -16.24 -15.59 -4.44
CA ALA A 28 -17.38 -15.10 -3.65
C ALA A 28 -18.72 -15.17 -4.42
N THR A 29 -18.91 -16.23 -5.23
CA THR A 29 -20.08 -16.41 -6.10
C THR A 29 -21.36 -16.40 -5.28
N GLY A 30 -22.33 -15.61 -5.71
CA GLY A 30 -23.60 -15.42 -4.99
C GLY A 30 -23.52 -14.48 -3.78
N ILE A 31 -22.34 -13.98 -3.41
CA ILE A 31 -22.15 -12.97 -2.35
C ILE A 31 -21.96 -11.59 -2.98
N ALA A 32 -20.86 -11.38 -3.70
CA ALA A 32 -20.56 -10.17 -4.45
C ALA A 32 -19.59 -10.50 -5.60
N ALA A 33 -19.73 -9.82 -6.74
CA ALA A 33 -18.90 -10.09 -7.91
C ALA A 33 -17.50 -9.49 -7.79
N THR A 34 -17.40 -8.30 -7.17
CA THR A 34 -16.17 -7.51 -7.07
C THR A 34 -16.00 -6.99 -5.64
N LEU A 35 -14.77 -6.66 -5.25
CA LEU A 35 -14.50 -6.08 -3.93
C LEU A 35 -15.14 -4.69 -3.77
N GLN A 36 -15.18 -3.89 -4.84
CA GLN A 36 -15.86 -2.59 -4.84
C GLN A 36 -17.35 -2.73 -4.51
N GLN A 37 -18.04 -3.68 -5.16
CA GLN A 37 -19.46 -3.95 -4.88
C GLN A 37 -19.67 -4.43 -3.43
N ALA A 38 -18.74 -5.22 -2.89
CA ALA A 38 -18.82 -5.65 -1.50
C ALA A 38 -18.70 -4.47 -0.52
N LEU A 39 -17.78 -3.54 -0.78
CA LEU A 39 -17.54 -2.36 0.07
C LEU A 39 -18.71 -1.37 0.04
N GLU A 40 -19.36 -1.17 -1.11
CA GLU A 40 -20.57 -0.34 -1.26
C GLU A 40 -21.76 -0.85 -0.42
N ASP A 41 -21.72 -2.10 0.04
CA ASP A 41 -22.76 -2.70 0.89
C ASP A 41 -22.17 -3.51 2.06
N TRP A 42 -21.06 -3.01 2.62
CA TRP A 42 -20.19 -3.79 3.51
C TRP A 42 -20.91 -4.41 4.71
N SER A 43 -21.80 -3.65 5.36
CA SER A 43 -22.57 -4.12 6.53
C SER A 43 -23.39 -5.40 6.27
N ARG A 44 -23.87 -5.61 5.03
CA ARG A 44 -24.64 -6.80 4.65
C ARG A 44 -23.76 -7.88 4.02
N VAL A 45 -22.69 -7.49 3.32
CA VAL A 45 -21.84 -8.40 2.56
C VAL A 45 -20.74 -9.02 3.43
N ALA A 46 -20.12 -8.26 4.33
CA ALA A 46 -19.00 -8.72 5.15
C ALA A 46 -19.32 -9.95 6.01
N PRO A 47 -20.48 -10.07 6.69
CA PRO A 47 -20.81 -11.29 7.45
C PRO A 47 -20.86 -12.54 6.58
N ARG A 48 -21.31 -12.42 5.32
CA ARG A 48 -21.39 -13.54 4.37
C ARG A 48 -20.02 -13.94 3.86
N LEU A 49 -19.14 -12.97 3.59
CA LEU A 49 -17.74 -13.22 3.23
C LEU A 49 -16.98 -13.85 4.40
N ASN A 50 -17.22 -13.41 5.65
CA ASN A 50 -16.64 -14.03 6.83
C ASN A 50 -17.08 -15.49 6.98
N ALA A 51 -18.36 -15.80 6.81
CA ALA A 51 -18.84 -17.19 6.83
C ALA A 51 -18.17 -18.06 5.75
N LEU A 52 -17.95 -17.51 4.55
CA LEU A 52 -17.21 -18.20 3.48
C LEU A 52 -15.73 -18.39 3.85
N SER A 53 -15.11 -17.40 4.51
CA SER A 53 -13.75 -17.50 5.04
C SER A 53 -13.63 -18.58 6.10
N GLU A 54 -14.57 -18.65 7.05
CA GLU A 54 -14.60 -19.69 8.08
C GLU A 54 -14.75 -21.08 7.46
N SER A 55 -15.68 -21.26 6.52
CA SER A 55 -15.88 -22.51 5.78
C SER A 55 -14.64 -22.93 4.99
N LEU A 56 -13.96 -22.00 4.31
CA LEU A 56 -12.72 -22.25 3.58
C LEU A 56 -11.60 -22.75 4.51
N ASN A 57 -11.43 -22.09 5.66
CA ASN A 57 -10.39 -22.44 6.62
C ASN A 57 -10.71 -23.76 7.37
N ALA A 58 -11.98 -24.11 7.54
CA ALA A 58 -12.41 -25.40 8.06
C ALA A 58 -12.23 -26.56 7.05
N GLY A 59 -12.12 -26.24 5.76
CA GLY A 59 -12.02 -27.24 4.69
C GLY A 59 -13.37 -27.69 4.13
N ASP A 60 -14.45 -26.97 4.45
CA ASP A 60 -15.83 -27.33 4.12
C ASP A 60 -16.39 -26.53 2.94
N ALA A 61 -15.63 -25.58 2.38
CA ALA A 61 -16.09 -24.75 1.27
C ALA A 61 -16.11 -25.52 -0.06
N ASP A 62 -17.14 -25.28 -0.87
CA ASP A 62 -17.21 -25.77 -2.24
C ASP A 62 -16.43 -24.86 -3.21
N GLY A 63 -15.93 -25.41 -4.31
CA GLY A 63 -15.30 -24.63 -5.39
C GLY A 63 -13.93 -24.04 -5.02
N VAL A 64 -13.25 -24.62 -4.03
CA VAL A 64 -11.90 -24.25 -3.60
C VAL A 64 -10.89 -24.55 -4.71
N PHE A 65 -9.93 -23.66 -4.89
CA PHE A 65 -8.82 -23.81 -5.82
C PHE A 65 -7.49 -23.44 -5.15
N ASP A 66 -6.39 -24.01 -5.64
CA ASP A 66 -5.04 -23.63 -5.21
C ASP A 66 -4.70 -22.25 -5.75
N LEU A 67 -4.14 -21.39 -4.89
CA LEU A 67 -3.82 -20.03 -5.25
C LEU A 67 -2.62 -19.98 -6.19
N ASP A 68 -2.81 -19.42 -7.39
CA ASP A 68 -1.73 -18.94 -8.25
C ASP A 68 -1.58 -17.41 -8.08
N PRO A 69 -0.49 -16.92 -7.46
CA PRO A 69 -0.25 -15.48 -7.32
C PRO A 69 -0.20 -14.72 -8.65
N GLN A 70 0.11 -15.37 -9.77
CA GLN A 70 0.14 -14.74 -11.11
C GLN A 70 -1.25 -14.41 -11.65
N ALA A 71 -2.26 -15.16 -11.20
CA ALA A 71 -3.65 -14.97 -11.59
C ALA A 71 -4.33 -13.81 -10.84
N LEU A 72 -3.69 -13.26 -9.80
CA LEU A 72 -4.22 -12.18 -8.98
C LEU A 72 -4.06 -10.81 -9.64
N ALA A 73 -5.13 -10.04 -9.65
CA ALA A 73 -5.07 -8.59 -9.81
C ALA A 73 -4.76 -7.94 -8.45
N ALA A 74 -4.67 -6.61 -8.42
CA ALA A 74 -4.82 -5.90 -7.16
C ALA A 74 -6.22 -6.16 -6.56
N PRO A 75 -6.41 -6.23 -5.23
CA PRO A 75 -7.70 -6.50 -4.61
C PRO A 75 -8.80 -5.54 -5.07
N LEU A 76 -8.45 -4.25 -5.24
CA LEU A 76 -9.20 -3.28 -6.03
C LEU A 76 -8.39 -2.95 -7.29
N PRO A 77 -8.66 -3.55 -8.46
CA PRO A 77 -7.90 -3.28 -9.68
C PRO A 77 -7.94 -1.80 -10.11
N ARG A 78 -9.02 -1.12 -9.74
CA ARG A 78 -9.21 0.32 -9.78
C ARG A 78 -10.12 0.72 -8.62
N THR A 79 -10.03 1.95 -8.19
CA THR A 79 -10.94 2.53 -7.20
C THR A 79 -11.35 3.94 -7.63
N TYR A 80 -12.37 4.50 -6.99
CA TYR A 80 -12.81 5.87 -7.23
C TYR A 80 -11.81 6.88 -6.67
N GLU A 81 -11.20 6.59 -5.51
CA GLU A 81 -10.30 7.52 -4.83
C GLU A 81 -9.12 6.78 -4.18
N PHE A 82 -7.91 7.28 -4.46
CA PHE A 82 -6.70 6.95 -3.72
C PHE A 82 -6.03 8.26 -3.32
N VAL A 83 -5.89 8.46 -2.01
CA VAL A 83 -5.10 9.54 -1.43
C VAL A 83 -3.97 8.92 -0.63
N ASP A 84 -2.79 9.51 -0.74
CA ASP A 84 -1.61 8.97 -0.07
C ASP A 84 -0.96 10.01 0.82
N GLY A 85 -0.67 9.59 2.04
CA GLY A 85 -0.21 10.43 3.14
C GLY A 85 1.31 10.57 3.20
N SER A 86 1.80 11.25 4.22
CA SER A 86 3.20 11.11 4.67
C SER A 86 3.22 11.09 6.19
N ALA A 87 2.86 9.93 6.75
CA ALA A 87 2.70 9.74 8.18
C ALA A 87 4.02 9.60 8.95
N TYR A 88 5.10 9.21 8.28
CA TYR A 88 6.41 8.98 8.90
C TYR A 88 7.30 10.21 8.70
N LEU A 89 7.43 11.03 9.75
CA LEU A 89 8.27 12.22 9.69
C LEU A 89 9.76 11.96 9.46
N PRO A 90 10.38 10.86 9.94
CA PRO A 90 11.78 10.57 9.62
C PRO A 90 12.05 10.58 8.10
N HIS A 91 11.10 10.06 7.31
CA HIS A 91 11.18 10.10 5.85
C HIS A 91 11.18 11.54 5.33
N VAL A 92 10.22 12.36 5.76
CA VAL A 92 10.05 13.74 5.31
C VAL A 92 11.27 14.60 5.66
N GLU A 93 11.79 14.44 6.87
CA GLU A 93 12.99 15.11 7.35
C GLU A 93 14.22 14.76 6.52
N ARG A 94 14.42 13.47 6.22
CA ARG A 94 15.56 13.01 5.40
C ARG A 94 15.48 13.56 3.99
N VAL A 95 14.35 13.43 3.31
CA VAL A 95 14.18 13.89 1.93
C VAL A 95 14.35 15.41 1.83
N ARG A 96 13.90 16.19 2.82
CA ARG A 96 14.11 17.65 2.86
C ARG A 96 15.55 18.04 3.17
N ARG A 97 16.18 17.40 4.15
CA ARG A 97 17.59 17.66 4.50
C ARG A 97 18.52 17.41 3.32
N ALA A 98 18.25 16.37 2.52
CA ALA A 98 18.99 16.09 1.29
C ALA A 98 18.88 17.19 0.23
N ARG A 99 17.86 18.06 0.32
CA ARG A 99 17.66 19.23 -0.54
C ARG A 99 18.12 20.54 0.11
N GLY A 100 18.75 20.47 1.29
CA GLY A 100 19.15 21.65 2.07
C GLY A 100 17.97 22.47 2.60
N ALA A 101 16.80 21.84 2.77
CA ALA A 101 15.58 22.50 3.24
C ALA A 101 15.22 22.06 4.67
N GLU A 102 14.72 22.99 5.48
CA GLU A 102 14.15 22.70 6.79
C GLU A 102 12.72 22.14 6.66
N VAL A 103 12.28 21.39 7.68
CA VAL A 103 10.91 20.90 7.79
C VAL A 103 10.06 21.98 8.47
N PRO A 104 8.97 22.45 7.85
CA PRO A 104 8.08 23.42 8.47
C PRO A 104 7.45 22.82 9.72
N GLU A 105 7.37 23.61 10.79
CA GLU A 105 6.78 23.18 12.08
C GLU A 105 5.36 22.63 11.92
N SER A 106 4.59 23.15 10.95
CA SER A 106 3.23 22.68 10.69
C SER A 106 3.15 21.19 10.30
N PHE A 107 4.22 20.60 9.74
CA PHE A 107 4.23 19.20 9.31
C PHE A 107 4.12 18.22 10.48
N TYR A 108 4.47 18.65 11.69
CA TYR A 108 4.34 17.84 12.90
C TYR A 108 2.89 17.74 13.40
N THR A 109 1.99 18.60 12.89
CA THR A 109 0.60 18.70 13.34
C THR A 109 -0.45 18.64 12.23
N ASP A 110 -0.05 18.83 10.98
CA ASP A 110 -0.93 18.82 9.81
C ASP A 110 -0.43 17.79 8.79
N PRO A 111 -1.15 16.68 8.58
CA PRO A 111 -0.74 15.63 7.65
C PRO A 111 -0.49 16.15 6.24
N LEU A 112 0.56 15.67 5.60
CA LEU A 112 0.72 15.80 4.16
C LEU A 112 -0.10 14.71 3.47
N MET A 113 -0.75 15.08 2.38
CA MET A 113 -1.51 14.15 1.57
C MET A 113 -1.59 14.65 0.13
N TYR A 114 -1.53 13.74 -0.83
CA TYR A 114 -1.76 14.04 -2.24
C TYR A 114 -2.76 13.07 -2.87
N GLN A 115 -3.38 13.49 -3.97
CA GLN A 115 -4.28 12.64 -4.74
C GLN A 115 -3.45 11.75 -5.68
N ALA A 116 -3.46 10.45 -5.45
CA ALA A 116 -2.71 9.47 -6.22
C ALA A 116 -3.53 8.88 -7.37
N THR A 117 -2.86 8.18 -8.30
CA THR A 117 -3.54 7.54 -9.43
C THR A 117 -4.34 6.33 -8.96
N SER A 118 -5.67 6.41 -9.02
CA SER A 118 -6.60 5.32 -8.66
C SER A 118 -7.14 4.53 -9.86
N ALA A 119 -6.94 5.05 -11.08
CA ALA A 119 -7.47 4.51 -12.34
C ALA A 119 -6.61 3.36 -12.90
N GLY A 120 -6.35 2.36 -12.06
CA GLY A 120 -5.62 1.15 -12.41
C GLY A 120 -4.39 0.95 -11.52
N PHE A 121 -4.38 -0.15 -10.79
CA PHE A 121 -3.22 -0.63 -10.04
C PHE A 121 -2.55 -1.79 -10.77
N HIS A 122 -1.25 -1.96 -10.54
CA HIS A 122 -0.57 -3.18 -10.89
C HIS A 122 -1.01 -4.31 -9.94
N GLY A 123 -1.24 -5.51 -10.49
CA GLY A 123 -1.34 -6.71 -9.68
C GLY A 123 -0.03 -7.02 -8.97
N PRO A 124 -0.05 -7.85 -7.92
CA PRO A 124 1.10 -8.09 -7.05
C PRO A 124 2.30 -8.70 -7.77
N ARG A 125 2.09 -9.35 -8.92
CA ARG A 125 3.14 -9.96 -9.76
C ARG A 125 3.29 -9.31 -11.14
N ASP A 126 2.54 -8.24 -11.40
CA ASP A 126 2.66 -7.51 -12.65
C ASP A 126 3.96 -6.71 -12.66
N ALA A 127 4.65 -6.71 -13.80
CA ALA A 127 5.83 -5.87 -13.97
C ALA A 127 5.48 -4.38 -13.88
N VAL A 128 6.35 -3.62 -13.22
CA VAL A 128 6.30 -2.16 -13.20
C VAL A 128 6.94 -1.65 -14.49
N LYS A 129 6.12 -1.10 -15.38
CA LYS A 129 6.55 -0.65 -16.71
C LYS A 129 6.90 0.83 -16.69
N VAL A 130 8.16 1.15 -16.95
CA VAL A 130 8.67 2.53 -16.98
C VAL A 130 9.34 2.83 -18.32
N VAL A 131 9.24 4.06 -18.80
CA VAL A 131 9.77 4.47 -20.12
C VAL A 131 11.31 4.51 -20.13
N SER A 132 11.92 5.04 -19.06
CA SER A 132 13.37 5.27 -18.96
C SER A 132 13.86 5.11 -17.52
N GLU A 133 15.02 4.47 -17.34
CA GLU A 133 15.74 4.40 -16.06
C GLU A 133 16.23 5.79 -15.61
N GLU A 134 16.44 6.71 -16.55
CA GLU A 134 16.84 8.10 -16.25
C GLU A 134 15.82 8.84 -15.39
N TYR A 135 14.58 8.34 -15.30
CA TYR A 135 13.55 8.90 -14.44
C TYR A 135 13.76 8.60 -12.95
N GLY A 136 14.75 7.77 -12.58
CA GLY A 136 15.07 7.45 -11.20
C GLY A 136 13.99 6.58 -10.57
N ILE A 137 13.86 5.35 -11.08
CA ILE A 137 12.83 4.40 -10.67
C ILE A 137 13.04 4.00 -9.21
N ASP A 138 12.01 4.14 -8.39
CA ASP A 138 12.05 3.82 -6.98
C ASP A 138 10.77 3.10 -6.56
N LEU A 139 10.88 2.29 -5.51
CA LEU A 139 9.74 1.75 -4.79
C LEU A 139 9.41 2.67 -3.61
N GLU A 140 8.20 2.56 -3.11
CA GLU A 140 7.82 3.08 -1.81
C GLU A 140 6.96 2.04 -1.12
N ALA A 141 7.55 1.36 -0.13
CA ALA A 141 6.88 0.30 0.60
C ALA A 141 6.02 0.90 1.72
N GLU A 142 4.71 0.69 1.63
CA GLU A 142 3.75 1.34 2.53
C GLU A 142 2.57 0.43 2.88
N LEU A 143 1.75 0.89 3.82
CA LEU A 143 0.46 0.30 4.14
C LEU A 143 -0.67 1.18 3.59
N VAL A 144 -1.81 0.54 3.32
CA VAL A 144 -3.05 1.22 2.96
C VAL A 144 -4.18 0.75 3.85
N VAL A 145 -5.13 1.65 4.13
CA VAL A 145 -6.46 1.30 4.64
C VAL A 145 -7.52 1.58 3.59
N ILE A 146 -8.59 0.79 3.62
CA ILE A 146 -9.74 0.91 2.73
C ILE A 146 -10.96 1.19 3.59
N THR A 147 -11.71 2.23 3.22
CA THR A 147 -12.89 2.65 3.99
C THR A 147 -14.19 2.19 3.35
N ASP A 148 -15.24 2.10 4.16
CA ASP A 148 -16.61 2.29 3.66
C ASP A 148 -16.89 3.80 3.46
N ASP A 149 -18.16 4.21 3.40
CA ASP A 149 -18.52 5.61 3.25
C ASP A 149 -18.17 6.41 4.52
N VAL A 150 -17.28 7.39 4.39
CA VAL A 150 -16.87 8.29 5.47
C VAL A 150 -17.57 9.63 5.28
N PRO A 151 -18.33 10.12 6.28
CA PRO A 151 -18.98 11.42 6.17
C PRO A 151 -17.94 12.55 6.13
N MET A 152 -18.28 13.62 5.42
CA MET A 152 -17.47 14.85 5.45
C MET A 152 -17.33 15.36 6.88
N ALA A 153 -16.12 15.84 7.20
CA ALA A 153 -15.73 16.34 8.51
C ALA A 153 -15.84 15.31 9.65
N ALA A 154 -15.72 14.02 9.34
CA ALA A 154 -15.55 12.98 10.35
C ALA A 154 -14.35 13.30 11.27
N THR A 155 -14.50 13.11 12.58
CA THR A 155 -13.37 13.16 13.51
C THR A 155 -12.50 11.91 13.34
N ALA A 156 -11.28 11.91 13.89
CA ALA A 156 -10.42 10.73 13.85
C ALA A 156 -11.09 9.52 14.52
N GLU A 157 -11.80 9.72 15.64
CA GLU A 157 -12.51 8.66 16.34
C GLU A 157 -13.64 8.06 15.49
N GLN A 158 -14.36 8.89 14.73
CA GLN A 158 -15.38 8.43 13.79
C GLN A 158 -14.72 7.69 12.62
N ALA A 159 -13.68 8.27 12.03
CA ALA A 159 -12.94 7.72 10.90
C ALA A 159 -12.33 6.34 11.19
N ALA A 160 -11.90 6.07 12.43
CA ALA A 160 -11.39 4.76 12.84
C ALA A 160 -12.42 3.63 12.61
N GLY A 161 -13.71 3.90 12.86
CA GLY A 161 -14.79 2.94 12.66
C GLY A 161 -15.14 2.66 11.20
N HIS A 162 -14.63 3.48 10.28
CA HIS A 162 -14.84 3.34 8.83
C HIS A 162 -13.75 2.54 8.14
N ILE A 163 -12.65 2.18 8.82
CA ILE A 163 -11.57 1.37 8.25
C ILE A 163 -12.02 -0.10 8.20
N GLN A 164 -12.24 -0.61 6.99
CA GLN A 164 -12.77 -1.96 6.76
C GLN A 164 -11.71 -2.98 6.39
N LEU A 165 -10.67 -2.56 5.66
CA LEU A 165 -9.59 -3.44 5.22
C LEU A 165 -8.23 -2.74 5.28
N ILE A 166 -7.18 -3.54 5.38
CA ILE A 166 -5.77 -3.12 5.37
C ILE A 166 -5.02 -3.90 4.29
N GLY A 167 -4.05 -3.26 3.63
CA GLY A 167 -3.17 -3.89 2.65
C GLY A 167 -1.78 -3.27 2.62
N LEU A 168 -0.96 -3.75 1.69
CA LEU A 168 0.32 -3.12 1.34
C LEU A 168 0.20 -2.42 -0.02
N VAL A 169 1.01 -1.40 -0.21
CA VAL A 169 1.18 -0.72 -1.50
C VAL A 169 2.67 -0.57 -1.82
N ASN A 170 3.00 -0.69 -3.10
CA ASN A 170 4.23 -0.17 -3.68
C ASN A 170 3.88 1.12 -4.43
N ASP A 171 4.14 2.28 -3.83
CA ASP A 171 3.86 3.57 -4.46
C ASP A 171 5.02 4.02 -5.37
N VAL A 172 5.09 3.35 -6.52
CA VAL A 172 6.16 3.51 -7.51
C VAL A 172 6.41 5.00 -7.79
N SER A 173 7.69 5.39 -7.68
CA SER A 173 8.11 6.77 -7.80
C SER A 173 9.18 6.96 -8.88
N LEU A 174 9.10 8.07 -9.60
CA LEU A 174 10.08 8.51 -10.60
C LEU A 174 10.82 9.74 -10.09
N ARG A 175 11.85 9.50 -9.26
CA ARG A 175 12.48 10.50 -8.39
C ARG A 175 13.10 11.67 -9.13
N ASN A 176 13.62 11.45 -10.34
CA ASN A 176 14.24 12.52 -11.10
C ASN A 176 13.21 13.46 -11.76
N LEU A 177 11.94 13.05 -11.85
CA LEU A 177 10.84 13.90 -12.32
C LEU A 177 10.23 14.74 -11.19
N ILE A 178 10.31 14.28 -9.94
CA ILE A 178 9.68 14.91 -8.77
C ILE A 178 10.08 16.40 -8.61
N PRO A 179 11.38 16.79 -8.60
CA PRO A 179 11.74 18.19 -8.34
C PRO A 179 11.15 19.16 -9.36
N GLY A 180 11.19 18.80 -10.64
CA GLY A 180 10.65 19.63 -11.72
C GLY A 180 9.12 19.70 -11.71
N GLU A 181 8.45 18.66 -11.24
CA GLU A 181 6.99 18.63 -11.14
C GLU A 181 6.48 19.45 -9.93
N LEU A 182 7.08 19.25 -8.76
CA LEU A 182 6.73 20.02 -7.56
C LEU A 182 7.04 21.51 -7.71
N ALA A 183 8.09 21.88 -8.45
CA ALA A 183 8.40 23.28 -8.75
C ALA A 183 7.29 24.00 -9.56
N LYS A 184 6.40 23.25 -10.24
CA LYS A 184 5.24 23.82 -10.94
C LYS A 184 4.09 24.17 -9.99
N GLY A 185 4.11 23.66 -8.75
CA GLY A 185 3.11 23.95 -7.72
C GLY A 185 1.80 23.16 -7.83
N PHE A 186 1.74 22.11 -8.65
CA PHE A 186 0.52 21.32 -8.91
C PHE A 186 0.58 19.89 -8.35
N GLY A 187 1.45 19.65 -7.36
CA GLY A 187 1.61 18.32 -6.75
C GLY A 187 2.29 17.32 -7.69
N PHE A 188 1.95 16.04 -7.54
CA PHE A 188 2.48 14.95 -8.35
C PHE A 188 1.49 14.56 -9.45
N LEU A 189 2.00 14.17 -10.62
CA LEU A 189 1.20 13.63 -11.71
C LEU A 189 2.01 12.60 -12.53
N GLN A 190 3.07 13.04 -13.19
CA GLN A 190 3.94 12.19 -14.00
C GLN A 190 4.95 11.43 -13.16
N SER A 191 5.38 12.02 -12.04
CA SER A 191 6.39 11.42 -11.18
C SER A 191 5.88 10.31 -10.27
N LYS A 192 4.56 10.15 -10.18
CA LYS A 192 3.85 9.08 -9.46
C LYS A 192 2.98 8.27 -10.45
N PRO A 193 3.58 7.28 -11.15
CA PRO A 193 2.85 6.36 -12.01
C PRO A 193 1.91 5.45 -11.20
N ARG A 194 1.37 4.40 -11.84
CA ARG A 194 0.50 3.43 -11.16
C ARG A 194 1.25 2.72 -10.04
N SER A 195 0.65 2.71 -8.86
CA SER A 195 1.09 1.92 -7.71
C SER A 195 0.70 0.44 -7.89
N ALA A 196 1.26 -0.44 -7.07
CA ALA A 196 0.86 -1.85 -6.97
C ALA A 196 0.29 -2.15 -5.58
N LEU A 197 -0.63 -3.10 -5.48
CA LEU A 197 -1.23 -3.50 -4.21
C LEU A 197 -0.87 -4.95 -3.86
N SER A 198 -0.89 -5.27 -2.56
CA SER A 198 -0.66 -6.64 -2.07
C SER A 198 -1.68 -7.64 -2.63
N PRO A 199 -1.33 -8.94 -2.69
CA PRO A 199 -2.24 -10.00 -3.12
C PRO A 199 -3.62 -9.99 -2.46
N VAL A 200 -3.67 -9.66 -1.17
CA VAL A 200 -4.90 -9.55 -0.41
C VAL A 200 -4.95 -8.28 0.42
N PHE A 201 -6.17 -7.86 0.71
CA PHE A 201 -6.48 -7.01 1.85
C PHE A 201 -7.08 -7.86 2.97
N VAL A 202 -6.85 -7.47 4.22
CA VAL A 202 -7.32 -8.20 5.40
C VAL A 202 -8.20 -7.29 6.25
N THR A 203 -9.19 -7.86 6.93
CA THR A 203 -9.94 -7.12 7.94
C THR A 203 -9.06 -6.85 9.18
N PRO A 204 -9.30 -5.77 9.94
CA PRO A 204 -8.47 -5.42 11.11
C PRO A 204 -8.30 -6.56 12.13
N ASP A 205 -9.31 -7.41 12.32
CA ASP A 205 -9.26 -8.54 13.24
C ASP A 205 -8.23 -9.63 12.84
N GLU A 206 -7.88 -9.76 11.56
CA GLU A 206 -6.83 -10.69 11.12
C GLU A 206 -5.43 -10.26 11.56
N LEU A 207 -5.23 -8.99 11.92
CA LEU A 207 -3.98 -8.49 12.47
C LEU A 207 -3.88 -8.70 13.99
N GLY A 208 -4.99 -9.02 14.66
CA GLY A 208 -5.04 -9.28 16.10
C GLY A 208 -4.36 -8.17 16.91
N ALA A 209 -3.40 -8.55 17.76
CA ALA A 209 -2.66 -7.61 18.60
C ALA A 209 -1.73 -6.67 17.81
N ALA A 210 -1.46 -6.92 16.53
CA ALA A 210 -0.66 -6.01 15.71
C ALA A 210 -1.46 -4.78 15.27
N TRP A 211 -2.79 -4.78 15.33
CA TRP A 211 -3.60 -3.60 15.04
C TRP A 211 -3.92 -2.83 16.32
N GLN A 212 -3.26 -1.69 16.52
CA GLN A 212 -3.42 -0.85 17.71
C GLN A 212 -3.46 0.62 17.30
N ASP A 213 -4.37 1.40 17.88
CA ASP A 213 -4.50 2.84 17.60
C ASP A 213 -4.58 3.17 16.09
N SER A 214 -5.27 2.33 15.31
CA SER A 214 -5.32 2.44 13.84
C SER A 214 -3.93 2.47 13.17
N LYS A 215 -2.98 1.69 13.71
CA LYS A 215 -1.66 1.42 13.17
C LYS A 215 -1.41 -0.08 13.15
N VAL A 216 -0.56 -0.52 12.22
CA VAL A 216 -0.03 -1.88 12.20
C VAL A 216 1.33 -1.87 12.91
N HIS A 217 1.51 -2.73 13.90
CA HIS A 217 2.74 -2.88 14.68
C HIS A 217 3.53 -4.13 14.27
N LEU A 218 4.04 -4.12 13.04
CA LEU A 218 4.91 -5.16 12.49
C LEU A 218 5.96 -4.58 11.52
N PRO A 219 7.10 -5.26 11.31
CA PRO A 219 8.08 -4.88 10.29
C PRO A 219 7.56 -5.06 8.86
N LEU A 220 7.78 -4.06 7.99
CA LEU A 220 7.55 -4.18 6.56
C LEU A 220 8.82 -4.62 5.84
N LEU A 221 8.87 -5.89 5.44
CA LEU A 221 10.05 -6.49 4.81
C LEU A 221 10.13 -6.09 3.34
N THR A 222 11.25 -5.51 2.95
CA THR A 222 11.59 -5.16 1.56
C THR A 222 12.88 -5.85 1.14
N HIS A 223 12.85 -6.52 -0.01
CA HIS A 223 14.02 -7.09 -0.67
C HIS A 223 14.16 -6.56 -2.08
N ILE A 224 15.40 -6.32 -2.52
CA ILE A 224 15.75 -5.95 -3.89
C ILE A 224 16.68 -7.02 -4.44
N ASN A 225 16.31 -7.62 -5.57
CA ASN A 225 17.08 -8.69 -6.21
C ASN A 225 17.41 -9.85 -5.24
N GLY A 226 16.50 -10.13 -4.30
CA GLY A 226 16.66 -11.13 -3.26
C GLY A 226 17.53 -10.70 -2.07
N ALA A 227 18.19 -9.54 -2.13
CA ALA A 227 18.94 -8.98 -1.01
C ALA A 227 18.01 -8.17 -0.10
N TRP A 228 18.20 -8.32 1.22
CA TRP A 228 17.46 -7.52 2.20
C TRP A 228 17.77 -6.03 2.01
N PHE A 229 16.72 -5.21 2.01
CA PHE A 229 16.81 -3.76 1.81
C PHE A 229 16.28 -2.99 3.03
N GLY A 230 15.21 -3.49 3.65
CA GLY A 230 14.66 -2.88 4.86
C GLY A 230 13.62 -3.74 5.56
N ALA A 231 13.43 -3.45 6.83
CA ALA A 231 12.41 -3.97 7.72
C ALA A 231 11.99 -2.90 8.76
N PRO A 232 11.70 -1.65 8.38
CA PRO A 232 11.19 -0.67 9.33
C PRO A 232 9.85 -1.13 9.89
N GLU A 233 9.63 -0.82 11.16
CA GLU A 233 8.44 -1.17 11.92
C GLU A 233 7.35 -0.14 11.65
N ALA A 234 6.18 -0.61 11.23
CA ALA A 234 5.11 0.25 10.72
C ALA A 234 4.40 1.11 11.77
N GLY A 235 4.39 0.70 13.03
CA GLY A 235 3.75 1.44 14.13
C GLY A 235 4.69 2.41 14.84
N VAL A 236 6.01 2.29 14.61
CA VAL A 236 7.07 3.15 15.14
C VAL A 236 7.26 4.37 14.25
N ASP A 237 7.43 5.54 14.87
CA ASP A 237 7.64 6.85 14.21
C ASP A 237 6.56 7.29 13.21
N MET A 238 5.42 6.59 13.18
CA MET A 238 4.21 7.00 12.47
C MET A 238 3.54 8.13 13.26
N GLN A 239 3.75 9.38 12.87
CA GLN A 239 3.24 10.58 13.55
C GLN A 239 1.70 10.65 13.50
N PHE A 240 1.13 10.30 12.35
CA PHE A 240 -0.32 10.32 12.12
C PHE A 240 -0.83 8.90 11.88
N ASN A 241 -1.73 8.40 12.72
CA ASN A 241 -2.35 7.09 12.50
C ASN A 241 -3.35 7.14 11.32
N PHE A 242 -3.82 5.98 10.85
CA PHE A 242 -4.73 5.94 9.71
C PHE A 242 -6.05 6.66 9.95
N ALA A 243 -6.57 6.65 11.18
CA ALA A 243 -7.80 7.35 11.52
C ALA A 243 -7.66 8.89 11.35
N GLN A 244 -6.50 9.44 11.71
CA GLN A 244 -6.17 10.85 11.49
C GLN A 244 -6.00 11.17 10.00
N LEU A 245 -5.39 10.28 9.21
CA LEU A 245 -5.26 10.46 7.77
C LEU A 245 -6.62 10.45 7.06
N VAL A 246 -7.49 9.50 7.42
CA VAL A 246 -8.86 9.42 6.87
C VAL A 246 -9.66 10.68 7.25
N ALA A 247 -9.60 11.12 8.50
CA ALA A 247 -10.25 12.37 8.93
C ALA A 247 -9.70 13.60 8.20
N HIS A 248 -8.39 13.65 7.95
CA HIS A 248 -7.76 14.71 7.15
C HIS A 248 -8.30 14.73 5.72
N ALA A 249 -8.37 13.57 5.06
CA ALA A 249 -8.93 13.43 3.72
C ALA A 249 -10.41 13.84 3.67
N ALA A 250 -11.19 13.48 4.69
CA ALA A 250 -12.63 13.76 4.79
C ALA A 250 -12.95 15.20 5.23
N LYS A 251 -11.96 16.04 5.55
CA LYS A 251 -12.16 17.36 6.16
C LYS A 251 -13.15 18.25 5.39
N THR A 252 -13.12 18.21 4.07
CA THR A 252 -13.95 19.08 3.21
C THR A 252 -14.70 18.31 2.11
N ARG A 253 -14.73 16.98 2.18
CA ARG A 253 -15.46 16.10 1.26
C ARG A 253 -15.82 14.80 1.98
N PRO A 254 -16.91 14.11 1.60
CA PRO A 254 -17.08 12.70 1.99
C PRO A 254 -16.07 11.83 1.24
N LEU A 255 -15.77 10.65 1.78
CA LEU A 255 -15.02 9.61 1.07
C LEU A 255 -16.01 8.49 0.75
N GLY A 256 -16.01 8.02 -0.50
CA GLY A 256 -16.89 6.93 -0.92
C GLY A 256 -16.32 5.57 -0.51
N ALA A 257 -17.19 4.58 -0.30
CA ALA A 257 -16.77 3.20 -0.05
C ALA A 257 -15.78 2.70 -1.12
N GLY A 258 -14.68 2.08 -0.67
CA GLY A 258 -13.56 1.69 -1.52
C GLY A 258 -12.44 2.73 -1.64
N THR A 259 -12.57 3.89 -0.98
CA THR A 259 -11.47 4.85 -0.89
C THR A 259 -10.25 4.21 -0.23
N ILE A 260 -9.09 4.36 -0.88
CA ILE A 260 -7.81 3.91 -0.38
C ILE A 260 -7.08 5.11 0.25
N VAL A 261 -6.59 4.94 1.47
CA VAL A 261 -5.75 5.91 2.17
C VAL A 261 -4.40 5.27 2.47
N GLY A 262 -3.34 5.75 1.83
CA GLY A 262 -1.96 5.28 2.05
C GLY A 262 -1.27 5.98 3.23
N SER A 263 -0.36 5.28 3.87
CA SER A 263 0.41 5.82 4.99
C SER A 263 1.49 6.82 4.56
N GLY A 264 1.92 6.76 3.30
CA GLY A 264 3.26 7.22 2.92
C GLY A 264 4.33 6.23 3.37
N THR A 265 5.52 6.40 2.80
CA THR A 265 6.65 5.47 2.94
C THR A 265 7.04 5.25 4.39
N ILE A 266 7.07 3.98 4.81
CA ILE A 266 7.41 3.63 6.19
C ILE A 266 8.87 3.92 6.46
N ALA A 267 9.14 4.71 7.50
CA ALA A 267 10.48 5.03 7.95
C ALA A 267 10.53 5.11 9.47
N ASN A 268 11.63 4.60 10.04
CA ASN A 268 11.95 4.80 11.46
C ASN A 268 13.22 5.62 11.59
N GLU A 269 13.41 6.28 12.73
CA GLU A 269 14.64 6.96 13.10
C GLU A 269 15.84 6.01 13.15
N ASP A 270 15.61 4.77 13.59
CA ASP A 270 16.61 3.70 13.58
C ASP A 270 16.90 3.22 12.15
N THR A 271 17.87 3.89 11.52
CA THR A 271 18.37 3.52 10.17
C THR A 271 18.96 2.12 10.07
N SER A 272 19.24 1.42 11.19
CA SER A 272 19.70 0.02 11.13
C SER A 272 18.60 -0.94 10.66
N LYS A 273 17.34 -0.48 10.67
CA LYS A 273 16.19 -1.20 10.09
C LYS A 273 16.15 -1.15 8.56
N GLY A 274 17.10 -0.47 7.92
CA GLY A 274 17.14 -0.31 6.46
C GLY A 274 16.12 0.73 5.99
N ALA A 275 15.68 0.61 4.74
CA ALA A 275 14.83 1.62 4.10
C ALA A 275 13.63 1.00 3.37
N SER A 276 12.59 1.81 3.18
CA SER A 276 11.41 1.46 2.36
C SER A 276 11.43 2.13 0.98
N CYS A 277 12.48 2.89 0.66
CA CYS A 277 12.74 3.45 -0.66
C CYS A 277 14.22 3.77 -0.88
N PHE A 278 14.66 3.79 -2.14
CA PHE A 278 16.02 4.16 -2.53
C PHE A 278 16.33 5.62 -2.24
N ALA A 279 15.35 6.52 -2.36
CA ALA A 279 15.54 7.93 -2.03
C ALA A 279 16.07 8.09 -0.60
N GLU A 280 15.46 7.42 0.38
CA GLU A 280 15.90 7.46 1.78
C GLU A 280 17.29 6.85 1.97
N GLN A 281 17.53 5.65 1.43
CA GLN A 281 18.84 4.99 1.48
C GLN A 281 19.95 5.90 0.96
N ARG A 282 19.69 6.58 -0.17
CA ARG A 282 20.62 7.54 -0.78
C ARG A 282 20.84 8.78 0.08
N VAL A 283 19.84 9.24 0.83
CA VAL A 283 20.02 10.33 1.82
C VAL A 283 20.94 9.87 2.95
N VAL A 284 20.68 8.69 3.53
CA VAL A 284 21.50 8.14 4.61
C VAL A 284 22.96 8.01 4.18
N GLU A 285 23.21 7.50 2.98
CA GLU A 285 24.55 7.42 2.40
C GLU A 285 25.19 8.80 2.17
N THR A 286 24.41 9.78 1.72
CA THR A 286 24.93 11.15 1.54
C THR A 286 25.32 11.79 2.87
N LEU A 287 24.52 11.58 3.93
CA LEU A 287 24.84 12.08 5.27
C LEU A 287 26.07 11.38 5.87
N ARG A 288 26.25 10.08 5.60
CA ARG A 288 27.38 9.29 6.10
C ARG A 288 28.68 9.52 5.31
N ASP A 289 28.58 9.55 3.98
CA ASP A 289 29.73 9.43 3.06
C ASP A 289 29.91 10.67 2.15
N GLY A 290 29.02 11.67 2.25
CA GLY A 290 29.03 12.89 1.43
C GLY A 290 28.45 12.74 0.03
N LYS A 291 28.09 11.52 -0.41
CA LYS A 291 27.43 11.24 -1.69
C LYS A 291 26.64 9.92 -1.64
N PRO A 292 25.59 9.75 -2.45
CA PRO A 292 24.93 8.46 -2.59
C PRO A 292 25.81 7.49 -3.39
N SER A 293 25.84 6.23 -2.96
CA SER A 293 26.52 5.11 -3.63
C SER A 293 25.54 4.19 -4.33
N THR A 294 24.34 4.01 -3.78
CA THR A 294 23.29 3.13 -4.30
C THR A 294 22.54 3.82 -5.43
N PRO A 295 22.52 3.29 -6.67
CA PRO A 295 21.71 3.83 -7.76
C PRO A 295 20.21 3.61 -7.50
N PHE A 296 19.36 4.30 -8.26
CA PHE A 296 17.94 3.93 -8.36
C PHE A 296 17.78 2.61 -9.14
N MET A 297 16.57 2.05 -9.12
CA MET A 297 16.28 0.77 -9.79
C MET A 297 16.47 0.87 -11.30
N SER A 298 16.89 -0.23 -11.90
CA SER A 298 17.12 -0.43 -13.32
C SER A 298 16.18 -1.50 -13.88
N PHE A 299 16.05 -1.58 -15.20
CA PHE A 299 15.31 -2.65 -15.86
C PHE A 299 15.92 -4.00 -15.52
N GLY A 300 15.05 -4.94 -15.16
CA GLY A 300 15.44 -6.27 -14.69
C GLY A 300 15.53 -6.39 -13.17
N ASP A 301 15.62 -5.29 -12.42
CA ASP A 301 15.54 -5.34 -10.97
C ASP A 301 14.20 -5.90 -10.50
N VAL A 302 14.22 -6.62 -9.38
CA VAL A 302 13.05 -7.20 -8.75
C VAL A 302 12.90 -6.65 -7.33
N VAL A 303 11.75 -6.05 -7.05
CA VAL A 303 11.35 -5.65 -5.70
C VAL A 303 10.41 -6.70 -5.12
N ARG A 304 10.58 -7.03 -3.83
CA ARG A 304 9.64 -7.83 -3.05
C ARG A 304 9.29 -7.10 -1.76
N ILE A 305 8.00 -6.88 -1.50
CA ILE A 305 7.48 -6.24 -0.28
C ILE A 305 6.47 -7.19 0.38
N GLU A 306 6.67 -7.49 1.64
CA GLU A 306 5.78 -8.35 2.43
C GLU A 306 5.79 -8.02 3.92
N MET A 307 4.78 -8.48 4.64
CA MET A 307 4.71 -8.39 6.09
C MET A 307 4.33 -9.75 6.66
N LEU A 308 5.05 -10.17 7.70
CA LEU A 308 4.87 -11.45 8.37
C LEU A 308 4.25 -11.23 9.75
N ASP A 309 3.44 -12.19 10.20
CA ASP A 309 2.97 -12.25 11.59
C ASP A 309 4.09 -12.68 12.56
N ALA A 310 3.76 -12.76 13.85
CA ALA A 310 4.72 -13.15 14.89
C ALA A 310 5.24 -14.59 14.72
N GLU A 311 4.48 -15.44 14.05
CA GLU A 311 4.80 -16.83 13.73
C GLU A 311 5.58 -16.97 12.41
N GLY A 312 5.78 -15.88 11.67
CA GLY A 312 6.51 -15.85 10.39
C GLY A 312 5.68 -16.17 9.16
N ASN A 313 4.34 -16.23 9.27
CA ASN A 313 3.45 -16.43 8.12
C ASN A 313 3.14 -15.11 7.42
N SER A 314 2.98 -15.14 6.10
CA SER A 314 2.64 -13.94 5.33
C SER A 314 1.19 -13.50 5.58
N ILE A 315 1.03 -12.22 5.97
CA ILE A 315 -0.30 -11.66 6.26
C ILE A 315 -1.01 -11.31 4.95
N PHE A 316 -0.38 -10.49 4.12
CA PHE A 316 -0.97 -9.91 2.90
C PHE A 316 -0.56 -10.64 1.62
N GLY A 317 0.31 -11.65 1.73
CA GLY A 317 1.12 -12.12 0.62
C GLY A 317 2.22 -11.10 0.29
N ALA A 318 2.92 -11.32 -0.82
CA ALA A 318 3.98 -10.43 -1.27
C ALA A 318 3.63 -9.73 -2.58
N ILE A 319 3.88 -8.42 -2.62
CA ILE A 319 4.11 -7.69 -3.87
C ILE A 319 5.51 -8.12 -4.33
N GLU A 320 5.64 -8.65 -5.54
CA GLU A 320 6.93 -9.03 -6.10
C GLU A 320 6.95 -8.72 -7.59
N GLN A 321 7.65 -7.66 -7.96
CA GLN A 321 7.54 -7.05 -9.28
C GLN A 321 8.91 -6.87 -9.90
N ARG A 322 8.99 -7.20 -11.20
CA ARG A 322 10.14 -6.86 -12.04
C ARG A 322 9.94 -5.48 -12.64
N ILE A 323 11.01 -4.68 -12.69
CA ILE A 323 11.04 -3.43 -13.43
C ILE A 323 11.29 -3.73 -14.91
N GLU A 324 10.41 -3.26 -15.78
CA GLU A 324 10.49 -3.49 -17.23
C GLU A 324 10.39 -2.18 -18.00
N GLN A 325 11.01 -2.17 -19.19
CA GLN A 325 10.84 -1.05 -20.10
C GLN A 325 9.44 -1.07 -20.70
N ALA A 326 8.73 0.05 -20.64
CA ALA A 326 7.47 0.23 -21.34
C ALA A 326 7.71 0.10 -22.86
N ALA A 327 6.88 -0.71 -23.53
CA ALA A 327 6.96 -0.84 -24.98
C ALA A 327 6.78 0.55 -25.63
N LYS A 328 7.68 0.91 -26.53
CA LYS A 328 7.50 2.09 -27.38
C LYS A 328 6.31 1.82 -28.29
N ALA A 329 5.31 2.69 -28.25
CA ALA A 329 4.18 2.67 -29.17
C ALA A 329 4.64 2.89 -30.62
#